data_AF-A0A9E5R550-F1
#
_entry.id   AF-A0A9E5R550-F1
#
_cell.length_a   1.000
_cell.length_b   1.000
_cell.length_c   1.000
_cell.angle_alpha   90.00
_cell.angle_beta   90.00
_cell.angle_gamma   90.00
#
_symmetry.space_group_name_H-M   'P 1'
#
loop_
_entity.id
_entity.type
_entity.pdbx_description
1 polymer ?
#
loop_
_entity_poly.entity_id
_entity_poly.type
_entity_poly.pdbx_seq_one_letter_code
_entity_poly.pdbx_strand_id
1 'polypeptide(L)'
;MRQLQVAVLGGVTLLALLGLGGLAALVAFFQQGADPASIFRGHQLLLPAAEQARWVGVQNTGRQPDPVEQEEILSAYWLAWQAFDRALQTGNAEDLPTYWTGSALEQVRAAVEAGPRLEQQHSGHQLRVRFFSQDGRVMALEDQGFVLRQTLDGQVVELRAAATVVFTQDNGFWRVRLLSLRYE
;
A
#
# COMPACT_ATOMS: atom_id res chain seq x y z
N MET A 1 -46.16 44.92 -34.53
CA MET A 1 -45.33 43.87 -35.17
C MET A 1 -43.85 43.96 -34.79
N ARG A 2 -43.21 45.14 -34.80
CA ARG A 2 -41.77 45.31 -34.49
C ARG A 2 -41.34 44.90 -33.06
N GLN A 3 -42.17 45.11 -32.04
CA GLN A 3 -41.83 44.72 -30.65
C GLN A 3 -41.89 43.21 -30.39
N LEU A 4 -42.77 42.48 -31.11
CA LEU A 4 -42.88 41.02 -31.01
C LEU A 4 -41.63 40.34 -31.60
N GLN A 5 -41.07 40.88 -32.68
CA GLN A 5 -39.86 40.36 -33.32
C GLN A 5 -38.62 40.51 -32.43
N VAL A 6 -38.48 41.63 -31.71
CA VAL A 6 -37.36 41.87 -30.78
C VAL A 6 -37.44 40.93 -29.57
N ALA A 7 -38.64 40.66 -29.04
CA ALA A 7 -38.82 39.72 -27.93
C ALA A 7 -38.49 38.27 -28.34
N VAL A 8 -38.87 37.85 -29.55
CA VAL A 8 -38.53 36.51 -30.07
C VAL A 8 -37.02 36.37 -30.32
N LEU A 9 -36.37 37.37 -30.92
CA LEU A 9 -34.90 37.34 -31.11
C LEU A 9 -34.15 37.36 -29.77
N GLY A 10 -34.63 38.14 -28.79
CA GLY A 10 -34.06 38.15 -27.43
C GLY A 10 -34.20 36.80 -26.73
N GLY A 11 -35.37 36.17 -26.83
CA GLY A 11 -35.63 34.85 -26.23
C GLY A 11 -34.78 33.73 -26.84
N VAL A 12 -34.62 33.71 -28.17
CA VAL A 12 -33.78 32.72 -28.87
C VAL A 12 -32.30 32.90 -28.53
N THR A 13 -31.84 34.15 -28.43
CA THR A 13 -30.45 34.45 -28.04
C THR A 13 -30.16 34.00 -26.61
N LEU A 14 -31.10 34.22 -25.68
CA LEU A 14 -30.96 33.81 -24.29
C LEU A 14 -30.94 32.28 -24.14
N LEU A 15 -31.80 31.56 -24.87
CA LEU A 15 -31.81 30.10 -24.89
C LEU A 15 -30.52 29.51 -25.47
N ALA A 16 -29.97 30.12 -26.53
CA ALA A 16 -28.72 29.69 -27.12
C ALA A 16 -27.53 29.87 -26.15
N LEU A 17 -27.48 31.00 -25.42
CA LEU A 17 -26.44 31.26 -24.42
C LEU A 17 -26.50 30.28 -23.24
N LEU A 18 -27.72 29.96 -22.76
CA LEU A 18 -27.91 28.96 -21.70
C LEU A 18 -27.54 27.54 -22.16
N GLY A 19 -27.87 27.18 -23.40
CA GLY A 19 -27.48 25.90 -23.99
C GLY A 19 -25.97 25.74 -24.13
N LEU A 20 -25.28 26.78 -24.59
CA LEU A 20 -23.81 26.80 -24.71
C LEU A 20 -23.12 26.74 -23.34
N GLY A 21 -23.64 27.45 -22.34
CA GLY A 21 -23.12 27.39 -20.97
C GLY A 21 -23.29 26.02 -20.33
N GLY A 22 -24.44 25.35 -20.56
CA GLY A 22 -24.68 24.00 -20.08
C GLY A 22 -23.76 22.95 -20.72
N LEU A 23 -23.51 23.05 -22.03
CA LEU A 23 -22.55 22.21 -22.74
C LEU A 23 -21.11 22.42 -22.26
N ALA A 24 -20.71 23.67 -22.02
CA ALA A 24 -19.39 23.99 -21.47
C ALA A 24 -19.19 23.41 -20.06
N ALA A 25 -20.22 23.48 -19.21
CA ALA A 25 -20.19 22.88 -17.87
C ALA A 25 -20.08 21.35 -17.93
N LEU A 26 -20.76 20.70 -18.88
CA LEU A 26 -20.68 19.25 -19.08
C LEU A 26 -19.27 18.84 -19.52
N VAL A 27 -18.69 19.55 -20.49
CA VAL A 27 -17.31 19.31 -20.97
C VAL A 27 -16.29 19.54 -19.84
N ALA A 28 -16.45 20.60 -19.06
CA ALA A 28 -15.59 20.87 -17.91
C ALA A 28 -15.70 19.78 -16.82
N PHE A 29 -16.89 19.24 -16.59
CA PHE A 29 -17.11 18.12 -15.68
C PHE A 29 -16.39 16.83 -16.15
N PHE A 30 -16.43 16.53 -17.45
CA PHE A 30 -15.68 15.39 -18.00
C PHE A 30 -14.16 15.62 -18.05
N GLN A 31 -13.71 16.87 -18.14
CA GLN A 31 -12.29 17.25 -18.05
C GLN A 31 -11.75 17.26 -16.60
N GLN A 32 -12.62 17.20 -15.59
CA GLN A 32 -12.24 16.97 -14.18
C GLN A 32 -12.05 15.47 -13.85
N GLY A 33 -12.11 14.58 -14.84
CA GLY A 33 -11.67 13.19 -14.68
C GLY A 33 -10.23 13.14 -14.18
N ALA A 34 -9.96 12.24 -13.22
CA ALA A 34 -8.64 12.06 -12.64
C ALA A 34 -7.57 11.94 -13.73
N ASP A 35 -6.47 12.69 -13.58
CA ASP A 35 -5.31 12.61 -14.46
C ASP A 35 -4.94 11.12 -14.67
N PRO A 36 -4.95 10.58 -15.90
CA PRO A 36 -4.56 9.20 -16.16
C PRO A 36 -3.15 8.90 -15.64
N ALA A 37 -2.27 9.90 -15.57
CA ALA A 37 -0.94 9.76 -14.98
C ALA A 37 -0.97 9.65 -13.45
N SER A 38 -2.05 10.06 -12.78
CA SER A 38 -2.22 9.82 -11.34
C SER A 38 -2.46 8.35 -11.00
N ILE A 39 -2.96 7.56 -11.96
CA ILE A 39 -3.03 6.08 -11.89
C ILE A 39 -1.62 5.50 -12.06
N PHE A 40 -0.77 6.15 -12.85
CA PHE A 40 0.66 5.89 -12.96
C PHE A 40 1.48 6.71 -11.96
N ARG A 41 1.01 6.86 -10.71
CA ARG A 41 1.96 7.13 -9.62
C ARG A 41 2.83 5.89 -9.49
N GLY A 42 3.91 5.86 -10.27
CA GLY A 42 4.93 4.82 -10.21
C GLY A 42 5.23 4.57 -8.74
N HIS A 43 5.01 3.32 -8.33
CA HIS A 43 5.29 2.83 -7.00
C HIS A 43 6.65 3.38 -6.60
N GLN A 44 6.71 4.30 -5.63
CA GLN A 44 8.00 4.75 -5.15
C GLN A 44 8.57 3.60 -4.35
N LEU A 45 9.35 2.76 -5.01
CA LEU A 45 10.04 1.64 -4.40
C LEU A 45 10.97 2.20 -3.35
N LEU A 46 10.65 1.93 -2.09
CA LEU A 46 11.52 2.18 -0.97
C LEU A 46 12.21 0.87 -0.64
N LEU A 47 13.43 0.73 -1.15
CA LEU A 47 14.25 -0.46 -0.91
C LEU A 47 15.07 -0.24 0.37
N PRO A 48 15.05 -1.20 1.31
CA PRO A 48 15.95 -1.19 2.46
C PRO A 48 17.40 -1.39 2.05
N ALA A 49 18.33 -0.94 2.91
CA ALA A 49 19.72 -1.37 2.80
C ALA A 49 19.84 -2.89 3.04
N ALA A 50 20.89 -3.52 2.53
CA ALA A 50 21.06 -4.97 2.62
C ALA A 50 21.16 -5.49 4.06
N GLU A 51 21.65 -4.65 4.98
CA GLU A 51 21.74 -4.92 6.42
C GLU A 51 20.37 -4.86 7.10
N GLN A 52 19.42 -4.13 6.51
CA GLN A 52 18.05 -4.00 7.02
C GLN A 52 17.18 -5.16 6.53
N ALA A 53 17.17 -5.42 5.22
CA ALA A 53 16.50 -6.58 4.66
C ALA A 53 17.13 -6.99 3.32
N ARG A 54 17.27 -8.30 3.11
CA ARG A 54 17.84 -8.84 1.88
C ARG A 54 17.25 -10.20 1.51
N TRP A 55 17.29 -10.52 0.23
CA TRP A 55 17.04 -11.86 -0.28
C TRP A 55 18.23 -12.78 0.04
N VAL A 56 17.95 -13.99 0.54
CA VAL A 56 18.97 -15.02 0.82
C VAL A 56 18.79 -16.29 -0.02
N GLY A 57 17.76 -16.34 -0.87
CA GLY A 57 17.59 -17.38 -1.86
C GLY A 57 16.14 -17.69 -2.21
N VAL A 58 15.97 -18.63 -3.14
CA VAL A 58 14.68 -19.12 -3.59
C VAL A 58 14.66 -20.63 -3.40
N GLN A 59 13.80 -21.12 -2.51
CA GLN A 59 13.52 -22.55 -2.39
C GLN A 59 12.23 -22.83 -3.16
N ASN A 60 12.39 -22.92 -4.49
CA ASN A 60 11.26 -22.76 -5.39
C ASN A 60 10.45 -24.04 -5.61
N THR A 61 9.15 -24.00 -5.32
CA THR A 61 8.15 -25.00 -5.76
C THR A 61 7.19 -24.44 -6.83
N GLY A 62 7.32 -23.17 -7.22
CA GLY A 62 6.47 -22.45 -8.19
C GLY A 62 7.27 -21.75 -9.31
N ARG A 63 6.83 -20.58 -9.80
CA ARG A 63 7.66 -19.78 -10.73
C ARG A 63 8.70 -18.95 -9.97
N GLN A 64 9.77 -18.53 -10.64
CA GLN A 64 10.71 -17.59 -10.02
C GLN A 64 10.25 -16.15 -10.27
N PRO A 65 10.32 -15.27 -9.25
CA PRO A 65 10.11 -13.84 -9.45
C PRO A 65 11.29 -13.27 -10.24
N ASP A 66 10.99 -12.41 -11.21
CA ASP A 66 12.02 -11.64 -11.89
C ASP A 66 12.63 -10.55 -10.97
N PRO A 67 13.73 -9.88 -11.35
CA PRO A 67 14.36 -8.89 -10.49
C PRO A 67 13.46 -7.71 -10.09
N VAL A 68 12.57 -7.26 -10.97
CA VAL A 68 11.65 -6.15 -10.68
C VAL A 68 10.63 -6.60 -9.65
N GLU A 69 10.07 -7.79 -9.81
CA GLU A 69 9.13 -8.37 -8.85
C GLU A 69 9.76 -8.59 -7.48
N GLN A 70 11.05 -8.98 -7.44
CA GLN A 70 11.80 -9.10 -6.20
C GLN A 70 11.96 -7.76 -5.48
N GLU A 71 12.20 -6.67 -6.21
CA GLU A 71 12.29 -5.32 -5.65
C GLU A 71 10.94 -4.81 -5.16
N GLU A 72 9.87 -5.02 -5.94
CA GLU A 72 8.49 -4.65 -5.56
C GLU A 72 8.06 -5.34 -4.26
N ILE A 73 8.32 -6.63 -4.15
CA ILE A 73 7.93 -7.43 -2.98
C ILE A 73 8.80 -7.08 -1.77
N LEU A 74 10.10 -6.86 -1.96
CA LEU A 74 10.99 -6.40 -0.89
C LEU A 74 10.56 -5.03 -0.36
N SER A 75 10.20 -4.11 -1.26
CA SER A 75 9.70 -2.80 -0.87
C SER A 75 8.37 -2.90 -0.12
N ALA A 76 7.44 -3.70 -0.61
CA ALA A 76 6.15 -3.93 0.05
C ALA A 76 6.31 -4.54 1.45
N TYR A 77 7.20 -5.52 1.60
CA TYR A 77 7.55 -6.11 2.89
C TYR A 77 8.08 -5.08 3.87
N TRP A 78 9.05 -4.29 3.42
CA TRP A 78 9.72 -3.30 4.25
C TRP A 78 8.77 -2.16 4.67
N LEU A 79 7.94 -1.67 3.74
CA LEU A 79 6.95 -0.64 4.00
C LEU A 79 5.83 -1.14 4.94
N ALA A 80 5.43 -2.41 4.84
CA ALA A 80 4.46 -3.00 5.75
C ALA A 80 4.95 -2.95 7.21
N TRP A 81 6.19 -3.37 7.46
CA TRP A 81 6.79 -3.28 8.79
C TRP A 81 6.96 -1.84 9.27
N GLN A 82 7.44 -0.92 8.43
CA GLN A 82 7.53 0.49 8.82
C GLN A 82 6.16 1.10 9.17
N ALA A 83 5.11 0.75 8.44
CA ALA A 83 3.76 1.21 8.75
C ALA A 83 3.30 0.68 10.11
N PHE A 84 3.64 -0.58 10.43
CA PHE A 84 3.33 -1.17 11.71
C PHE A 84 4.11 -0.51 12.86
N ASP A 85 5.41 -0.26 12.69
CA ASP A 85 6.24 0.47 13.66
C ASP A 85 5.68 1.86 13.96
N ARG A 86 5.34 2.62 12.92
CA ARG A 86 4.70 3.95 13.08
C ARG A 86 3.37 3.84 13.81
N ALA A 87 2.57 2.82 13.51
CA ALA A 87 1.27 2.63 14.15
C ALA A 87 1.42 2.25 15.63
N LEU A 88 2.42 1.45 16.01
CA LEU A 88 2.73 1.13 17.41
C LEU A 88 3.15 2.39 18.19
N GLN A 89 3.97 3.24 17.57
CA GLN A 89 4.45 4.47 18.20
C GLN A 89 3.34 5.52 18.35
N THR A 90 2.59 5.77 17.28
CA THR A 90 1.60 6.86 17.23
C THR A 90 0.21 6.44 17.73
N GLY A 91 -0.09 5.14 17.63
CA GLY A 91 -1.43 4.63 17.79
C GLY A 91 -2.38 4.80 16.63
N ASN A 92 -1.92 5.41 15.54
CA ASN A 92 -2.75 5.61 14.37
C ASN A 92 -2.60 4.40 13.42
N ALA A 93 -3.69 3.65 13.25
CA ALA A 93 -3.77 2.48 12.38
C ALA A 93 -4.40 2.76 10.99
N GLU A 94 -4.64 4.02 10.63
CA GLU A 94 -5.31 4.42 9.38
C GLU A 94 -4.55 4.00 8.12
N ASP A 95 -3.21 3.99 8.15
CA ASP A 95 -2.35 3.64 7.02
C ASP A 95 -2.08 2.13 6.90
N LEU A 96 -2.45 1.32 7.91
CA LEU A 96 -2.20 -0.13 7.87
C LEU A 96 -2.87 -0.85 6.68
N PRO A 97 -4.13 -0.54 6.28
CA PRO A 97 -4.76 -1.18 5.12
C PRO A 97 -4.05 -0.94 3.77
N THR A 98 -3.15 0.04 3.69
CA THR A 98 -2.32 0.28 2.50
C THR A 98 -1.41 -0.93 2.23
N TYR A 99 -0.84 -1.52 3.28
CA TYR A 99 0.20 -2.56 3.21
C TYR A 99 -0.25 -3.92 3.74
N TRP A 100 -1.27 -3.94 4.59
CA TRP A 100 -1.79 -5.13 5.27
C TRP A 100 -3.21 -5.44 4.80
N THR A 101 -3.56 -6.71 4.68
CA THR A 101 -4.90 -7.16 4.33
C THR A 101 -5.24 -8.49 5.02
N GLY A 102 -6.50 -8.92 4.92
CA GLY A 102 -6.97 -10.19 5.49
C GLY A 102 -6.64 -10.33 6.98
N SER A 103 -6.29 -11.54 7.42
CA SER A 103 -6.02 -11.81 8.83
C SER A 103 -4.78 -11.08 9.38
N ALA A 104 -3.82 -10.72 8.53
CA ALA A 104 -2.65 -9.98 8.99
C ALA A 104 -3.02 -8.54 9.39
N LEU A 105 -3.91 -7.89 8.63
CA LEU A 105 -4.42 -6.56 8.97
C LEU A 105 -5.13 -6.55 10.34
N GLU A 106 -6.00 -7.53 10.58
CA GLU A 106 -6.70 -7.65 11.86
C GLU A 106 -5.71 -7.84 13.03
N GLN A 107 -4.66 -8.65 12.84
CA GLN A 107 -3.64 -8.87 13.86
C GLN A 107 -2.85 -7.59 14.18
N VAL A 108 -2.37 -6.87 13.18
CA VAL A 108 -1.58 -5.64 13.42
C VAL A 108 -2.44 -4.52 14.01
N ARG A 109 -3.72 -4.42 13.61
CA ARG A 109 -4.68 -3.48 14.22
C ARG A 109 -4.92 -3.80 15.68
N ALA A 110 -5.22 -5.06 16.00
CA ALA A 110 -5.42 -5.49 17.37
C ALA A 110 -4.18 -5.21 18.25
N ALA A 111 -2.97 -5.40 17.72
CA ALA A 111 -1.74 -5.08 18.43
C ALA A 111 -1.60 -3.57 18.71
N VAL A 112 -1.97 -2.71 17.76
CA VAL A 112 -1.94 -1.24 17.92
C VAL A 112 -3.03 -0.73 18.87
N GLU A 113 -4.21 -1.34 18.84
CA GLU A 113 -5.35 -0.95 19.66
C GLU A 113 -5.21 -1.41 21.12
N ALA A 114 -4.75 -2.65 21.34
CA ALA A 114 -4.65 -3.24 22.68
C ALA A 114 -3.28 -3.04 23.34
N GLY A 115 -2.22 -2.78 22.56
CA GLY A 115 -0.86 -2.64 23.05
C GLY A 115 -0.54 -1.26 23.61
N PRO A 116 0.49 -1.14 24.47
CA PRO A 116 1.02 0.16 24.86
C PRO A 116 1.65 0.86 23.65
N ARG A 117 1.71 2.19 23.70
CA ARG A 117 2.48 2.98 22.73
C ARG A 117 3.96 2.69 22.95
N LEU A 118 4.63 2.19 21.92
CA LEU A 118 6.05 1.85 21.99
C LEU A 118 6.75 2.21 20.71
N GLU A 119 8.03 2.52 20.80
CA GLU A 119 8.88 2.66 19.62
C GLU A 119 9.41 1.29 19.25
N GLN A 120 9.23 0.89 17.99
CA GLN A 120 9.79 -0.33 17.44
C GLN A 120 10.76 0.02 16.32
N GLN A 121 11.84 -0.76 16.24
CA GLN A 121 12.75 -0.77 15.11
C GLN A 121 13.02 -2.22 14.72
N HIS A 122 13.02 -2.51 13.42
CA HIS A 122 13.33 -3.83 12.88
C HIS A 122 14.52 -3.77 11.93
N SER A 123 15.37 -4.80 11.96
CA SER A 123 16.50 -4.93 11.02
C SER A 123 16.99 -6.38 10.89
N GLY A 124 17.85 -6.61 9.89
CA GLY A 124 18.49 -7.90 9.67
C GLY A 124 17.62 -8.96 8.99
N HIS A 125 16.51 -8.58 8.35
CA HIS A 125 15.59 -9.53 7.71
C HIS A 125 16.27 -10.34 6.60
N GLN A 126 16.02 -11.65 6.60
CA GLN A 126 16.63 -12.61 5.68
C GLN A 126 15.57 -13.40 4.93
N LEU A 127 15.16 -12.86 3.79
CA LEU A 127 14.00 -13.32 3.04
C LEU A 127 14.33 -14.45 2.09
N ARG A 128 13.56 -15.53 2.17
CA ARG A 128 13.61 -16.67 1.25
C ARG A 128 12.24 -16.91 0.64
N VAL A 129 12.19 -16.99 -0.68
CA VAL A 129 10.96 -17.38 -1.38
C VAL A 129 10.69 -18.86 -1.15
N ARG A 130 9.48 -19.18 -0.70
CA ARG A 130 8.99 -20.56 -0.50
C ARG A 130 8.04 -21.00 -1.62
N PHE A 131 7.23 -20.06 -2.11
CA PHE A 131 6.29 -20.30 -3.19
C PHE A 131 5.99 -18.99 -3.91
N PHE A 132 5.88 -19.06 -5.23
CA PHE A 132 5.34 -17.96 -6.02
C PHE A 132 4.43 -18.54 -7.10
N SER A 133 3.19 -18.06 -7.09
CA SER A 133 2.12 -18.51 -7.98
C SER A 133 2.43 -18.28 -9.45
N GLN A 134 1.90 -19.14 -10.31
CA GLN A 134 2.11 -19.06 -11.76
C GLN A 134 1.53 -17.78 -12.37
N ASP A 135 0.42 -17.28 -11.82
CA ASP A 135 -0.20 -16.03 -12.25
C ASP A 135 0.50 -14.78 -11.67
N GLY A 136 1.48 -14.96 -10.79
CA GLY A 136 2.24 -13.87 -10.18
C GLY A 136 1.50 -13.08 -9.11
N ARG A 137 0.37 -13.58 -8.58
CA ARG A 137 -0.51 -12.79 -7.68
C ARG A 137 -0.39 -13.13 -6.21
N VAL A 138 0.23 -14.27 -5.89
CA VAL A 138 0.41 -14.79 -4.54
C VAL A 138 1.85 -15.25 -4.35
N MET A 139 2.50 -14.79 -3.28
CA MET A 139 3.84 -15.23 -2.88
C MET A 139 3.86 -15.61 -1.39
N ALA A 140 4.52 -16.71 -1.07
CA ALA A 140 4.86 -17.06 0.31
C ALA A 140 6.37 -16.93 0.53
N LEU A 141 6.73 -16.23 1.60
CA LEU A 141 8.08 -15.98 2.04
C LEU A 141 8.32 -16.55 3.43
N GLU A 142 9.57 -16.91 3.65
CA GLU A 142 10.12 -17.15 4.98
C GLU A 142 11.16 -16.08 5.27
N ASP A 143 10.96 -15.33 6.34
CA ASP A 143 12.02 -14.53 6.95
C ASP A 143 12.70 -15.40 8.01
N GLN A 144 13.95 -15.75 7.75
CA GLN A 144 14.71 -16.70 8.58
C GLN A 144 15.15 -16.13 9.92
N GLY A 145 15.09 -14.81 10.10
CA GLY A 145 15.58 -14.20 11.32
C GLY A 145 15.76 -12.71 11.14
N PHE A 146 15.22 -11.95 12.09
CA PHE A 146 15.39 -10.52 12.23
C PHE A 146 15.36 -10.14 13.70
N VAL A 147 15.79 -8.91 13.98
CA VAL A 147 15.79 -8.34 15.32
C VAL A 147 14.72 -7.28 15.42
N LEU A 148 13.93 -7.33 16.49
CA LEU A 148 13.02 -6.27 16.92
C LEU A 148 13.60 -5.60 18.15
N ARG A 149 13.81 -4.29 18.08
CA ARG A 149 14.16 -3.46 19.22
C ARG A 149 12.96 -2.63 19.61
N GLN A 150 12.40 -2.89 20.78
CA GLN A 150 11.24 -2.20 21.31
C GLN A 150 11.65 -1.32 22.50
N THR A 151 11.17 -0.08 22.52
CA THR A 151 11.37 0.86 23.62
C THR A 151 10.03 1.27 24.19
N LEU A 152 9.82 1.01 25.48
CA LEU A 152 8.65 1.40 26.24
C LEU A 152 9.10 2.06 27.55
N ASP A 153 8.69 3.30 27.80
CA ASP A 153 9.04 4.06 29.01
C ASP A 153 10.56 4.09 29.31
N GLY A 154 11.38 4.13 28.25
CA GLY A 154 12.84 4.12 28.35
C GLY A 154 13.47 2.74 28.60
N GLN A 155 12.66 1.70 28.79
CA GLN A 155 13.13 0.32 28.83
C GLN A 155 13.26 -0.23 27.40
N VAL A 156 14.42 -0.78 27.09
CA VAL A 156 14.71 -1.37 25.77
C VAL A 156 14.69 -2.88 25.89
N VAL A 157 13.90 -3.52 25.03
CA VAL A 157 13.86 -4.97 24.86
C VAL A 157 14.27 -5.30 23.44
N GLU A 158 15.18 -6.26 23.29
CA GLU A 158 15.56 -6.80 21.99
C GLU A 158 15.03 -8.23 21.88
N LEU A 159 14.31 -8.51 20.79
CA LEU A 159 13.73 -9.82 20.49
C LEU A 159 14.28 -10.31 19.16
N ARG A 160 14.53 -11.62 19.09
CA ARG A 160 14.82 -12.30 17.83
C ARG A 160 13.56 -13.02 17.37
N ALA A 161 13.26 -12.88 16.09
CA ALA A 161 12.09 -13.49 15.51
C ALA A 161 12.36 -13.99 14.10
N ALA A 162 11.65 -15.05 13.71
CA ALA A 162 11.50 -15.50 12.35
C ALA A 162 10.03 -15.34 11.93
N ALA A 163 9.77 -15.22 10.63
CA ALA A 163 8.41 -15.04 10.12
C ALA A 163 8.09 -15.94 8.94
N THR A 164 6.82 -16.32 8.83
CA THR A 164 6.22 -16.82 7.58
C THR A 164 5.20 -15.80 7.12
N VAL A 165 5.32 -15.37 5.87
CA VAL A 165 4.57 -14.24 5.32
C VAL A 165 3.93 -14.67 4.01
N VAL A 166 2.65 -14.36 3.83
CA VAL A 166 1.97 -14.53 2.53
C VAL A 166 1.53 -13.19 2.02
N PHE A 167 1.95 -12.89 0.81
CA PHE A 167 1.59 -11.72 0.04
C PHE A 167 0.49 -12.04 -0.97
N THR A 168 -0.39 -11.08 -1.19
CA THR A 168 -1.33 -11.08 -2.31
C THR A 168 -1.30 -9.74 -3.03
N GLN A 169 -1.38 -9.78 -4.34
CA GLN A 169 -1.46 -8.58 -5.18
C GLN A 169 -2.92 -8.10 -5.28
N ASP A 170 -3.16 -6.85 -4.89
CA ASP A 170 -4.46 -6.18 -4.98
C ASP A 170 -4.29 -4.85 -5.72
N ASN A 171 -4.97 -4.71 -6.87
CA ASN A 171 -4.89 -3.53 -7.76
C ASN A 171 -3.44 -3.10 -8.10
N GLY A 172 -2.54 -4.07 -8.29
CA GLY A 172 -1.13 -3.83 -8.59
C GLY A 172 -0.22 -3.73 -7.35
N PHE A 173 -0.77 -3.63 -6.14
CA PHE A 173 0.00 -3.50 -4.91
C PHE A 173 0.16 -4.82 -4.19
N TRP A 174 1.38 -5.13 -3.76
CA TRP A 174 1.65 -6.23 -2.86
C TRP A 174 1.25 -5.88 -1.43
N ARG A 175 0.40 -6.72 -0.82
CA ARG A 175 -0.01 -6.58 0.58
C ARG A 175 0.19 -7.86 1.36
N VAL A 176 0.57 -7.72 2.62
CA VAL A 176 0.71 -8.85 3.54
C VAL A 176 -0.68 -9.31 3.97
N ARG A 177 -1.03 -10.55 3.61
CA ARG A 177 -2.33 -11.16 3.91
C ARG A 177 -2.29 -12.08 5.12
N LEU A 178 -1.19 -12.82 5.28
CA LEU A 178 -0.92 -13.69 6.42
C LEU A 178 0.46 -13.35 6.98
N LEU A 179 0.56 -13.29 8.31
CA LEU A 179 1.79 -13.17 9.05
C LEU A 179 1.76 -14.18 10.20
N SER A 180 2.83 -14.94 10.37
CA SER A 180 3.05 -15.80 11.52
C SER A 180 4.46 -15.56 12.03
N LEU A 181 4.59 -15.14 13.28
CA LEU A 181 5.86 -14.88 13.95
C LEU A 181 6.24 -16.05 14.85
N ARG A 182 7.54 -16.33 14.91
CA ARG A 182 8.15 -17.29 15.85
C ARG A 182 9.30 -16.57 16.55
N TYR A 183 9.18 -16.38 17.86
CA TYR A 183 10.23 -15.79 18.67
C TYR A 183 11.23 -16.86 19.11
N GLU A 184 12.49 -16.46 19.24
CA GLU A 184 13.60 -17.31 19.74
C GLU A 184 13.97 -16.98 21.18
#